data_AF-A0A3C1GHZ3-F1
#
_entry.id   AF-A0A3C1GHZ3-F1
#
_cell.length_a   1.000
_cell.length_b   1.000
_cell.length_c   1.000
_cell.angle_alpha   90.00
_cell.angle_beta   90.00
_cell.angle_gamma   90.00
#
_symmetry.space_group_name_H-M   'P 1'
#
loop_
_entity.id
_entity.type
_entity.pdbx_description
1 polymer ?
#
loop_
_entity_poly.entity_id
_entity_poly.type
_entity_poly.pdbx_seq_one_letter_code
_entity_poly.pdbx_strand_id
1 'polypeptide(L)'
;ALHWGLAMAAYPFFADVVSSIGRLLRLQPTVSLAEVVRRTKEKWGDRERVARSARHVLQSIRDWAVLAETGSAGVYQAAPPQAALRGDLALWMIEAVLQGSGTSIGSLRQLERAPALFPFTLTVRSAEIERGSRLELVRQAGDEDTVGLRTAQHTH
;
A
#
# COMPACT_ATOMS: atom_id res chain seq x y z
N ALA A 1 4.85 0.12 -10.10
CA ALA A 1 3.51 -0.37 -9.71
C ALA A 1 3.47 -1.89 -9.50
N LEU A 2 3.84 -2.73 -10.48
CA LEU A 2 3.75 -4.20 -10.34
C LEU A 2 4.59 -4.77 -9.17
N HIS A 3 5.90 -4.51 -9.10
CA HIS A 3 6.71 -5.00 -7.97
C HIS A 3 6.18 -4.55 -6.60
N TRP A 4 5.59 -3.35 -6.54
CA TRP A 4 4.99 -2.79 -5.35
C TRP A 4 3.74 -3.54 -4.91
N GLY A 5 2.77 -3.71 -5.82
CA GLY A 5 1.52 -4.42 -5.53
C GLY A 5 1.78 -5.88 -5.17
N LEU A 6 2.71 -6.54 -5.85
CA LEU A 6 3.11 -7.92 -5.55
C LEU A 6 3.73 -8.01 -4.15
N ALA A 7 4.68 -7.12 -3.82
CA ALA A 7 5.32 -7.11 -2.51
C ALA A 7 4.33 -6.83 -1.38
N MET A 8 3.38 -5.92 -1.60
CA MET A 8 2.32 -5.60 -0.65
C MET A 8 1.37 -6.78 -0.42
N ALA A 9 0.93 -7.45 -1.48
CA ALA A 9 0.02 -8.59 -1.40
C ALA A 9 0.66 -9.83 -0.76
N ALA A 10 1.94 -10.11 -1.09
CA ALA A 10 2.64 -11.31 -0.63
C ALA A 10 3.30 -11.16 0.75
N TYR A 11 3.64 -9.94 1.16
CA TYR A 11 4.42 -9.69 2.38
C TYR A 11 3.77 -8.59 3.25
N PRO A 12 2.97 -8.95 4.27
CA PRO A 12 2.35 -7.97 5.18
C PRO A 12 3.36 -7.03 5.85
N PHE A 13 4.59 -7.51 6.11
CA PHE A 13 5.68 -6.70 6.62
C PHE A 13 6.02 -5.53 5.68
N PHE A 14 6.09 -5.78 4.37
CA PHE A 14 6.33 -4.74 3.38
C PHE A 14 5.18 -3.72 3.39
N ALA A 15 3.93 -4.21 3.33
CA ALA A 15 2.72 -3.38 3.37
C ALA A 15 2.70 -2.41 4.57
N ASP A 16 3.13 -2.89 5.75
CA ASP A 16 3.19 -2.10 6.97
C ASP A 16 4.30 -1.05 7.00
N VAL A 17 5.48 -1.41 6.51
CA VAL A 17 6.60 -0.47 6.40
C VAL A 17 6.22 0.65 5.45
N VAL A 18 5.71 0.33 4.26
CA VAL A 18 5.34 1.37 3.28
C VAL A 18 4.11 2.16 3.69
N SER A 19 3.17 1.55 4.43
CA SER A 19 2.07 2.29 5.08
C SER A 19 2.60 3.33 6.08
N SER A 20 3.62 2.97 6.87
CA SER A 20 4.20 3.88 7.85
C SER A 20 4.94 5.04 7.17
N ILE A 21 5.67 4.74 6.08
CA ILE A 21 6.31 5.75 5.23
C ILE A 21 5.27 6.67 4.61
N GLY A 22 4.24 6.13 3.97
CA GLY A 22 3.18 6.91 3.34
C GLY A 22 2.41 7.79 4.33
N ARG A 23 2.18 7.31 5.57
CA ARG A 23 1.60 8.14 6.64
C ARG A 23 2.51 9.29 7.04
N LEU A 24 3.80 9.01 7.27
CA LEU A 24 4.77 10.04 7.63
C LEU A 24 4.87 11.10 6.53
N LEU A 25 5.03 10.69 5.27
CA LEU A 25 5.17 11.62 4.14
C LEU A 25 3.90 12.43 3.82
N ARG A 26 2.73 12.01 4.32
CA ARG A 26 1.51 12.84 4.26
C ARG A 26 1.49 13.93 5.32
N LEU A 27 2.20 13.75 6.43
CA LEU A 27 2.22 14.67 7.57
C LEU A 27 3.43 15.61 7.52
N GLN A 28 4.53 15.18 6.91
CA GLN A 28 5.80 15.90 6.87
C GLN A 28 6.51 15.66 5.52
N PRO A 29 7.34 16.61 5.05
CA PRO A 29 7.99 16.51 3.74
C PRO A 29 9.06 15.42 3.66
N THR A 30 9.57 14.96 4.80
CA THR A 30 10.67 14.00 4.88
C THR A 30 10.35 12.86 5.86
N VAL A 31 11.00 11.73 5.66
CA VAL A 31 10.94 10.56 6.55
C VAL A 31 12.35 10.07 6.85
N SER A 32 12.66 9.81 8.11
CA SER A 32 13.93 9.21 8.51
C SER A 32 13.82 7.69 8.65
N LEU A 33 14.93 6.99 8.40
CA LEU A 33 15.03 5.56 8.68
C LEU A 33 14.73 5.25 10.15
N ALA A 34 15.13 6.12 11.08
CA ALA A 34 14.90 5.94 12.51
C ALA A 34 13.39 5.93 12.84
N GLU A 35 12.60 6.86 12.26
CA GLU A 35 11.15 6.90 12.44
C GLU A 35 10.47 5.64 11.88
N VAL A 36 10.90 5.18 10.70
CA VAL A 36 10.36 3.97 10.06
C VAL A 36 10.67 2.74 10.91
N VAL A 37 11.92 2.57 11.34
CA VAL A 37 12.34 1.44 12.19
C VAL A 37 11.58 1.44 13.51
N ARG A 38 11.44 2.61 14.16
CA ARG A 38 10.70 2.74 15.43
C ARG A 38 9.25 2.28 15.26
N ARG A 39 8.51 2.82 14.28
CA ARG A 39 7.12 2.44 14.02
C ARG A 39 6.97 0.96 13.62
N THR A 40 7.94 0.43 12.88
CA THR A 40 7.91 -0.98 12.48
C THR A 40 8.12 -1.90 13.69
N LYS A 41 9.05 -1.55 14.60
CA LYS A 41 9.27 -2.28 15.86
C LYS A 41 8.07 -2.22 16.80
N GLU A 42 7.36 -1.09 16.86
CA GLU A 42 6.12 -0.96 17.63
C GLU A 42 5.06 -1.98 17.18
N LYS A 43 4.99 -2.28 15.88
CA LYS A 43 4.04 -3.24 15.32
C LYS A 43 4.53 -4.69 15.34
N TRP A 44 5.79 -4.93 14.98
CA TRP A 44 6.35 -6.28 14.74
C TRP A 44 7.25 -6.80 15.87
N GLY A 45 7.41 -6.02 16.94
CA GLY A 45 8.27 -6.29 18.08
C GLY A 45 9.68 -5.72 17.94
N ASP A 46 10.27 -5.38 19.09
CA ASP A 46 11.61 -4.81 19.16
C ASP A 46 12.71 -5.87 19.00
N ARG A 47 12.95 -6.28 17.76
CA ARG A 47 14.00 -7.24 17.40
C ARG A 47 14.95 -6.62 16.38
N GLU A 48 16.23 -6.95 16.47
CA GLU A 48 17.23 -6.47 15.50
C GLU A 48 16.88 -6.91 14.06
N ARG A 49 16.30 -8.10 13.90
CA ARG A 49 15.82 -8.59 12.59
C ARG A 49 14.76 -7.66 11.99
N VAL A 50 13.84 -7.12 12.78
CA VAL A 50 12.80 -6.18 12.31
C VAL A 50 13.44 -4.89 11.81
N ALA A 51 14.42 -4.36 12.55
CA ALA A 51 15.16 -3.17 12.14
C ALA A 51 15.92 -3.40 10.82
N ARG A 52 16.60 -4.54 10.68
CA ARG A 52 17.29 -4.91 9.44
C ARG A 52 16.32 -5.08 8.26
N SER A 53 15.20 -5.76 8.45
CA SER A 53 14.18 -5.91 7.40
C SER A 53 13.59 -4.57 6.97
N ALA A 54 13.33 -3.65 7.90
CA ALA A 54 12.84 -2.31 7.55
C ALA A 54 13.86 -1.51 6.72
N ARG A 55 15.16 -1.63 7.03
CA ARG A 55 16.24 -1.05 6.20
C ARG A 55 16.26 -1.62 4.79
N HIS A 56 16.08 -2.94 4.64
CA HIS A 56 16.02 -3.57 3.32
C HIS A 56 14.83 -3.08 2.51
N VAL A 57 13.64 -2.94 3.12
CA VAL A 57 12.48 -2.36 2.43
C VAL A 57 12.77 -0.92 1.98
N LEU A 58 13.39 -0.11 2.84
CA LEU A 58 13.75 1.27 2.50
C LEU A 58 14.76 1.30 1.33
N GLN A 59 15.76 0.42 1.34
CA GLN A 59 16.69 0.27 0.23
C GLN A 59 15.96 -0.09 -1.08
N SER A 60 15.08 -1.09 -1.06
CA SER A 60 14.33 -1.49 -2.26
C SER A 60 13.49 -0.35 -2.84
N ILE A 61 12.77 0.41 -2.01
CA ILE A 61 11.96 1.53 -2.50
C ILE A 61 12.83 2.70 -2.99
N ARG A 62 14.02 2.90 -2.43
CA ARG A 62 15.01 3.85 -2.95
C ARG A 62 15.52 3.40 -4.32
N ASP A 63 15.85 2.12 -4.48
CA ASP A 63 16.32 1.54 -5.75
C ASP A 63 15.25 1.63 -6.85
N TRP A 64 13.97 1.60 -6.48
CA TRP A 64 12.85 1.86 -7.38
C TRP A 64 12.56 3.35 -7.63
N ALA A 65 13.43 4.23 -7.16
CA ALA A 65 13.32 5.69 -7.25
C ALA A 65 12.00 6.25 -6.67
N VAL A 66 11.47 5.61 -5.62
CA VAL A 66 10.27 6.08 -4.90
C VAL A 66 10.64 7.09 -3.81
N LEU A 67 11.83 6.92 -3.22
CA LEU A 67 12.41 7.84 -2.25
C LEU A 67 13.74 8.36 -2.78
N ALA A 68 14.03 9.63 -2.48
CA ALA A 68 15.34 10.23 -2.71
C ALA A 68 15.97 10.58 -1.35
N GLU A 69 17.27 10.38 -1.22
CA GLU A 69 18.02 10.91 -0.08
C GLU A 69 17.95 12.44 -0.09
N THR A 70 17.85 13.02 1.10
CA THR A 70 18.06 14.46 1.27
C THR A 70 19.55 14.72 1.46
N GLY A 71 19.93 15.97 1.75
CA GLY A 71 21.30 16.30 2.16
C GLY A 71 21.70 15.72 3.53
N SER A 72 20.82 14.99 4.22
CA SER A 72 21.08 14.38 5.53
C SER A 72 20.98 12.86 5.46
N ALA A 73 22.05 12.18 5.88
CA ALA A 73 22.14 10.71 5.83
C ALA A 73 20.98 10.04 6.59
N GLY A 74 20.34 9.07 5.95
CA GLY A 74 19.21 8.35 6.53
C GLY A 74 17.90 9.14 6.61
N VAL A 75 17.83 10.31 6.00
CA VAL A 75 16.62 11.11 5.81
C VAL A 75 16.27 11.13 4.33
N TYR A 76 14.99 10.89 4.04
CA TYR A 76 14.49 10.72 2.70
C TYR A 76 13.29 11.62 2.45
N GLN A 77 13.07 11.99 1.20
CA GLN A 77 11.86 12.64 0.74
C GLN A 77 11.20 11.80 -0.34
N ALA A 78 9.90 12.00 -0.55
CA ALA A 78 9.22 11.42 -1.69
C ALA A 78 9.88 11.89 -2.99
N ALA A 79 10.21 10.95 -3.88
CA ALA A 79 10.47 11.30 -5.27
C ALA A 79 9.16 11.81 -5.91
N PRO A 80 9.21 12.48 -7.08
CA PRO A 80 8.02 12.93 -7.78
C PRO A 80 6.94 11.83 -7.84
N PRO A 81 5.65 12.16 -7.58
CA PRO A 81 4.59 11.17 -7.52
C PRO A 81 4.61 10.29 -8.77
N GLN A 82 4.52 8.97 -8.57
CA GLN A 82 4.38 8.07 -9.72
C GLN A 82 3.00 8.27 -10.38
N ALA A 83 2.92 7.95 -11.67
CA ALA A 83 1.72 8.15 -12.46
C ALA A 83 0.47 7.55 -11.78
N ALA A 84 -0.67 8.25 -11.93
CA ALA A 84 -1.95 7.76 -11.43
C ALA A 84 -2.30 6.42 -12.10
N LEU A 85 -2.55 5.39 -11.30
CA LEU A 85 -2.93 4.08 -11.79
C LEU A 85 -4.38 4.11 -12.27
N ARG A 86 -4.67 3.37 -13.35
CA ARG A 86 -5.99 3.28 -13.98
C ARG A 86 -6.31 1.86 -14.43
N GLY A 87 -7.59 1.58 -14.66
CA GLY A 87 -8.07 0.30 -15.17
C GLY A 87 -7.64 -0.89 -14.31
N ASP A 88 -7.27 -1.99 -14.95
CA ASP A 88 -6.94 -3.25 -14.28
C ASP A 88 -5.79 -3.14 -13.28
N LEU A 89 -4.83 -2.24 -13.52
CA LEU A 89 -3.72 -2.02 -12.60
C LEU A 89 -4.17 -1.31 -11.32
N ALA A 90 -5.14 -0.39 -11.41
CA ALA A 90 -5.74 0.23 -10.23
C ALA A 90 -6.57 -0.78 -9.44
N LEU A 91 -7.38 -1.59 -10.12
CA LEU A 91 -8.16 -2.67 -9.50
C LEU A 91 -7.26 -3.69 -8.80
N TRP A 92 -6.18 -4.11 -9.45
CA TRP A 92 -5.20 -5.02 -8.86
C TRP A 92 -4.46 -4.40 -7.68
N MET A 93 -4.20 -3.09 -7.70
CA MET A 93 -3.58 -2.42 -6.56
C MET A 93 -4.53 -2.37 -5.36
N ILE A 94 -5.84 -2.16 -5.57
CA ILE A 94 -6.86 -2.26 -4.50
C ILE A 94 -6.90 -3.69 -3.93
N GLU A 95 -6.89 -4.71 -4.79
CA GLU A 95 -6.79 -6.12 -4.39
C GLU A 95 -5.55 -6.36 -3.51
N ALA A 96 -4.40 -5.84 -3.93
CA ALA A 96 -3.15 -5.97 -3.18
C ALA A 96 -3.20 -5.26 -1.82
N VAL A 97 -3.90 -4.12 -1.69
CA VAL A 97 -4.08 -3.43 -0.40
C VAL A 97 -4.89 -4.32 0.55
N LEU A 98 -6.02 -4.86 0.09
CA LEU A 98 -6.88 -5.75 0.86
C LEU A 98 -6.11 -6.98 1.37
N GLN A 99 -5.36 -7.63 0.47
CA GLN A 99 -4.51 -8.78 0.82
C GLN A 99 -3.43 -8.40 1.84
N GLY A 100 -2.72 -7.29 1.60
CA GLY A 100 -1.64 -6.82 2.48
C GLY A 100 -2.12 -6.38 3.87
N SER A 101 -3.36 -5.90 4.00
CA SER A 101 -3.98 -5.60 5.29
C SER A 101 -4.58 -6.82 5.99
N GLY A 102 -4.65 -7.98 5.32
CA GLY A 102 -5.30 -9.18 5.86
C GLY A 102 -6.82 -9.07 5.93
N THR A 103 -7.43 -8.19 5.13
CA THR A 103 -8.89 -7.95 5.11
C THR A 103 -9.45 -8.33 3.74
N SER A 104 -10.56 -9.06 3.69
CA SER A 104 -11.21 -9.41 2.43
C SER A 104 -12.17 -8.35 1.90
N ILE A 105 -12.46 -7.31 2.68
CA ILE A 105 -13.46 -6.29 2.38
C ILE A 105 -13.07 -4.94 3.00
N GLY A 106 -13.44 -3.83 2.36
CA GLY A 106 -13.25 -2.48 2.89
C GLY A 106 -13.98 -1.40 2.09
N SER A 107 -14.09 -0.19 2.66
CA SER A 107 -14.62 0.97 1.94
C SER A 107 -13.70 1.31 0.75
N LEU A 108 -14.26 1.48 -0.44
CA LEU A 108 -13.50 1.86 -1.63
C LEU A 108 -12.72 3.16 -1.39
N ARG A 109 -13.37 4.16 -0.79
CA ARG A 109 -12.75 5.46 -0.48
C ARG A 109 -11.55 5.31 0.46
N GLN A 110 -11.66 4.42 1.46
CA GLN A 110 -10.56 4.16 2.39
C GLN A 110 -9.40 3.43 1.69
N LEU A 111 -9.71 2.46 0.84
CA LEU A 111 -8.73 1.69 0.08
C LEU A 111 -7.97 2.58 -0.91
N GLU A 112 -8.65 3.43 -1.67
CA GLU A 112 -8.04 4.42 -2.59
C GLU A 112 -7.10 5.42 -1.88
N ARG A 113 -7.32 5.62 -0.58
CA ARG A 113 -6.52 6.52 0.27
C ARG A 113 -5.55 5.79 1.17
N ALA A 114 -5.44 4.46 1.06
CA ALA A 114 -4.60 3.66 1.92
C ALA A 114 -3.15 4.16 1.88
N PRO A 115 -2.49 4.37 3.05
CA PRO A 115 -1.11 4.84 3.06
C PRO A 115 -0.13 3.90 2.36
N ALA A 116 -0.46 2.60 2.31
CA ALA A 116 0.32 1.59 1.60
C ALA A 116 0.40 1.82 0.09
N LEU A 117 -0.50 2.64 -0.47
CA LEU A 117 -0.50 2.99 -1.90
C LEU A 117 0.60 3.97 -2.27
N PHE A 118 1.15 4.74 -1.32
CA PHE A 118 2.28 5.62 -1.61
C PHE A 118 3.34 4.86 -2.43
N PRO A 119 3.90 5.39 -3.52
CA PRO A 119 3.75 6.75 -4.05
C PRO A 119 2.62 6.90 -5.09
N PHE A 120 1.79 5.87 -5.27
CA PHE A 120 0.74 5.83 -6.28
C PHE A 120 -0.52 6.55 -5.82
N THR A 121 -1.18 7.17 -6.79
CA THR A 121 -2.58 7.59 -6.67
C THR A 121 -3.40 6.72 -7.60
N LEU A 122 -4.65 6.45 -7.24
CA LEU A 122 -5.57 5.72 -8.09
C LEU A 122 -7.00 6.14 -7.74
N THR A 123 -7.88 5.97 -8.72
CA THR A 123 -9.32 6.11 -8.53
C THR A 123 -9.99 5.05 -9.40
N VAL A 124 -10.98 4.38 -8.82
CA VAL A 124 -11.71 3.28 -9.45
C VAL A 124 -13.19 3.59 -9.39
N ARG A 125 -13.90 3.41 -10.51
CA ARG A 125 -15.36 3.53 -10.52
C ARG A 125 -16.01 2.18 -10.26
N SER A 126 -17.20 2.20 -9.67
CA SER A 126 -18.01 1.02 -9.38
C SER A 126 -18.24 0.19 -10.66
N ALA A 127 -18.48 0.83 -11.81
CA ALA A 127 -18.61 0.16 -13.11
C ALA A 127 -17.32 -0.51 -13.64
N GLU A 128 -16.14 -0.12 -13.15
CA GLU A 128 -14.87 -0.82 -13.45
C GLU A 128 -14.73 -2.08 -12.59
N ILE A 129 -15.19 -2.03 -11.34
CA ILE A 129 -15.22 -3.18 -10.42
C ILE A 129 -16.21 -4.23 -10.93
N GLU A 130 -17.42 -3.83 -11.33
CA GLU A 130 -18.45 -4.75 -11.83
C GLU A 130 -18.04 -5.49 -13.11
N ARG A 131 -17.27 -4.82 -13.99
CA ARG A 131 -16.73 -5.45 -15.21
C ARG A 131 -15.49 -6.30 -14.95
N GLY A 132 -14.82 -6.10 -13.82
CA GLY A 132 -13.60 -6.80 -13.45
C GLY A 132 -13.86 -8.16 -12.79
N SER A 133 -12.83 -9.02 -12.79
CA SER A 133 -12.89 -10.36 -12.19
C SER A 133 -12.23 -10.47 -10.81
N ARG A 134 -11.57 -9.40 -10.34
CA ARG A 134 -10.74 -9.41 -9.12
C ARG A 134 -11.51 -9.00 -7.86
N LEU A 135 -12.42 -8.06 -8.03
CA LEU A 135 -13.13 -7.38 -6.96
C LEU A 135 -14.63 -7.48 -7.20
N GLU A 136 -15.40 -7.34 -6.13
CA GLU A 136 -16.85 -7.25 -6.18
C GLU A 136 -17.36 -6.10 -5.32
N LEU A 137 -18.44 -5.46 -5.77
CA LEU A 137 -19.15 -4.48 -4.96
C LEU A 137 -20.03 -5.21 -3.96
N VAL A 138 -19.81 -4.92 -2.68
CA VAL A 138 -20.64 -5.43 -1.60
C VAL A 138 -21.58 -4.30 -1.19
N ARG A 139 -22.83 -4.34 -1.66
CA ARG A 139 -23.82 -3.35 -1.21
C ARG A 139 -24.18 -3.62 0.25
N GLN A 140 -23.80 -2.68 1.12
CA GLN A 140 -24.32 -2.60 2.47
C GLN A 140 -25.38 -1.49 2.53
N ALA A 141 -26.24 -1.51 3.55
CA ALA A 141 -27.25 -0.47 3.78
C ALA A 141 -26.58 0.84 4.25
N GLY A 142 -25.87 1.52 3.34
CA GLY A 142 -25.16 2.77 3.56
C GLY A 142 -24.82 3.45 2.23
N ASP A 143 -24.44 4.72 2.29
CA ASP A 143 -24.11 5.56 1.12
C ASP A 143 -22.65 5.40 0.64
N GLU A 144 -21.90 4.45 1.20
CA GLU A 144 -20.48 4.24 0.87
C GLU A 144 -20.28 2.91 0.13
N ASP A 145 -19.61 2.99 -1.03
CA ASP A 145 -19.24 1.81 -1.82
C ASP A 145 -18.25 0.95 -1.06
N THR A 146 -18.68 -0.25 -0.67
CA THR A 146 -17.83 -1.28 -0.07
C THR A 146 -17.39 -2.28 -1.14
N VAL A 147 -16.11 -2.64 -1.12
CA VAL A 147 -15.49 -3.53 -2.11
C VAL A 147 -14.88 -4.72 -1.40
N GLY A 148 -15.15 -5.91 -1.94
CA GLY A 148 -14.59 -7.19 -1.48
C GLY A 148 -13.69 -7.85 -2.51
N LEU A 149 -12.82 -8.74 -2.04
CA LEU A 149 -12.12 -9.70 -2.89
C LEU A 149 -13.13 -10.68 -3.49
N ARG A 150 -13.11 -10.85 -4.81
CA ARG A 150 -13.96 -11.85 -5.44
C ARG A 150 -13.42 -13.24 -5.11
N THR A 151 -14.13 -13.99 -4.28
CA THR A 151 -13.79 -15.39 -4.03
C THR A 151 -14.10 -16.17 -5.32
N ALA A 152 -13.14 -16.91 -5.86
CA ALA A 152 -13.41 -17.81 -6.97
C ALA A 152 -14.48 -18.81 -6.52
N GLN A 153 -15.72 -18.66 -6.99
CA GLN A 153 -16.70 -19.72 -6.85
C GLN A 153 -16.16 -20.92 -7.61
N HIS A 154 -15.80 -21.98 -6.90
CA HIS A 154 -15.58 -23.29 -7.49
C HIS A 154 -16.83 -23.64 -8.30
N THR A 155 -16.74 -23.51 -9.62
CA THR A 155 -17.68 -24.13 -10.53
C THR A 155 -17.43 -25.63 -10.42
N HIS A 156 -18.30 -26.32 -9.67
CA HIS A 156 -18.45 -27.77 -9.73
C HIS A 156 -19.67 -28.10 -10.58
#